data_AF-A0A6C0AV53-F1
#
_entry.id   AF-A0A6C0AV53-F1
#
_cell.length_a   1.000
_cell.length_b   1.000
_cell.length_c   1.000
_cell.angle_alpha   90.00
_cell.angle_beta   90.00
_cell.angle_gamma   90.00
#
_symmetry.space_group_name_H-M   'P 1'
#
loop_
_entity.id
_entity.type
_entity.pdbx_description
1 polymer ?
#
loop_
_entity_poly.entity_id
_entity_poly.type
_entity_poly.pdbx_seq_one_letter_code
_entity_poly.pdbx_strand_id
1 'polypeptide(L)'
;MIIPVRCFTCGSVISDKWVKYLELVDNYRKETGHRDVELLDIDALISSENPVTAESKALSDLQIKRVCCRRHFLCNVDMVDQI
;
A
#
# COMPACT_ATOMS: atom_id res chain seq x y z
N MET A 1 -15.58 -4.12 5.07
CA MET A 1 -15.67 -4.98 3.88
C MET A 1 -14.27 -5.47 3.60
N ILE A 2 -14.10 -6.78 3.58
CA ILE A 2 -12.80 -7.44 3.49
C ILE A 2 -12.16 -7.26 2.11
N ILE A 3 -10.83 -7.29 2.04
CA ILE A 3 -10.10 -7.34 0.76
C ILE A 3 -10.59 -8.53 -0.09
N PRO A 4 -10.76 -8.39 -1.41
CA PRO A 4 -11.22 -9.50 -2.23
C PRO A 4 -10.20 -10.64 -2.28
N VAL A 5 -10.69 -11.89 -2.36
CA VAL A 5 -9.85 -13.11 -2.41
C VAL A 5 -8.86 -13.07 -3.58
N ARG A 6 -9.33 -12.61 -4.75
CA ARG A 6 -8.55 -12.46 -5.97
C ARG A 6 -8.72 -11.07 -6.56
N CYS A 7 -7.72 -10.63 -7.32
CA CYS A 7 -7.82 -9.39 -8.09
C CYS A 7 -8.85 -9.52 -9.22
N PHE A 8 -9.75 -8.55 -9.32
CA PHE A 8 -10.82 -8.53 -10.34
C PHE A 8 -10.35 -8.46 -11.79
N THR A 9 -9.09 -8.05 -12.02
CA THR A 9 -8.54 -7.91 -13.37
C THR A 9 -7.61 -9.06 -13.73
N CYS A 10 -6.63 -9.35 -12.86
CA CYS A 10 -5.56 -10.31 -13.15
C CYS A 10 -5.86 -11.73 -12.62
N GLY A 11 -6.88 -11.90 -11.78
CA GLY A 11 -7.25 -13.18 -11.18
C GLY A 11 -6.24 -13.76 -10.18
N SER A 12 -5.14 -13.06 -9.88
CA SER A 12 -4.16 -13.53 -8.89
C SER A 12 -4.74 -13.47 -7.47
N VAL A 13 -4.34 -14.43 -6.65
CA VAL A 13 -4.66 -14.47 -5.22
C VAL A 13 -3.94 -13.31 -4.53
N ILE A 14 -4.68 -12.53 -3.74
CA ILE A 14 -4.17 -11.34 -3.04
C ILE A 14 -4.58 -11.28 -1.56
N SER A 15 -5.63 -11.99 -1.15
CA SER A 15 -6.21 -11.88 0.20
C SER A 15 -5.27 -12.38 1.32
N ASP A 16 -4.40 -13.33 1.02
CA ASP A 16 -3.38 -13.86 1.94
C ASP A 16 -2.32 -12.81 2.34
N LYS A 17 -2.22 -11.70 1.59
CA LYS A 17 -1.15 -10.72 1.74
C LYS A 17 -1.56 -9.45 2.49
N TRP A 18 -2.84 -9.27 2.82
CA TRP A 18 -3.35 -8.02 3.38
C TRP A 18 -2.77 -7.70 4.76
N VAL A 19 -2.81 -8.66 5.69
CA VAL A 19 -2.28 -8.47 7.05
C VAL A 19 -0.79 -8.13 6.99
N LYS A 20 -0.02 -8.89 6.21
CA LYS A 20 1.42 -8.64 6.01
C LYS A 20 1.70 -7.28 5.36
N TYR A 21 0.83 -6.83 4.45
CA TYR A 21 0.94 -5.50 3.87
C TYR A 21 0.80 -4.41 4.94
N LEU A 22 -0.19 -4.51 5.83
CA LEU A 22 -0.38 -3.55 6.92
C LEU A 22 0.83 -3.52 7.86
N GLU A 23 1.36 -4.68 8.24
CA GLU A 23 2.57 -4.79 9.07
C GLU A 23 3.79 -4.11 8.41
N LEU A 24 4.01 -4.36 7.12
CA LEU A 24 5.12 -3.76 6.38
C LEU A 24 4.97 -2.24 6.25
N VAL A 25 3.76 -1.77 5.97
CA VAL A 25 3.48 -0.33 5.87
C VAL A 25 3.72 0.36 7.21
N ASP A 26 3.27 -0.22 8.32
CA ASP A 26 3.49 0.33 9.66
C ASP A 26 4.98 0.38 10.02
N ASN A 27 5.74 -0.68 9.72
CA ASN A 27 7.19 -0.70 9.90
C ASN A 27 7.89 0.39 9.07
N TYR A 28 7.54 0.52 7.79
CA TYR A 28 8.15 1.53 6.92
C TYR A 28 7.76 2.95 7.31
N ARG A 29 6.55 3.19 7.82
CA ARG A 29 6.15 4.49 8.36
C ARG A 29 6.98 4.86 9.60
N LYS A 30 7.22 3.89 10.50
CA LYS A 30 8.08 4.08 11.68
C LYS A 30 9.53 4.39 11.29
N GLU A 31 10.10 3.68 10.32
CA GLU A 31 11.47 3.92 9.83
C GLU A 31 11.64 5.32 9.24
N THR A 32 10.62 5.78 8.52
CA THR A 32 10.67 7.10 7.84
C THR A 32 10.38 8.25 8.82
N GLY A 33 9.85 7.97 10.03
CA GLY A 33 9.57 8.96 11.07
C GLY A 33 8.45 9.95 10.72
N HIS A 34 7.86 9.85 9.53
CA HIS A 34 6.81 10.76 9.03
C HIS A 34 5.45 10.09 9.22
N ARG A 35 4.59 10.69 10.06
CA ARG A 35 3.19 10.27 10.23
C ARG A 35 2.34 10.94 9.15
N ASP A 36 2.22 10.29 8.01
CA ASP A 36 1.09 10.25 7.05
C ASP A 36 0.26 11.51 6.68
N VAL A 37 0.58 12.72 7.17
CA VAL A 37 -0.19 13.96 6.92
C VAL A 37 0.72 15.14 6.55
N GLU A 38 1.86 14.86 5.92
CA GLU A 38 2.55 15.84 5.06
C GLU A 38 2.47 15.35 3.60
N LEU A 39 1.25 14.97 3.20
CA LEU A 39 0.94 14.70 1.81
C LEU A 39 0.79 16.04 1.09
N LEU A 40 1.92 16.76 0.97
CA LEU A 40 2.27 17.87 0.09
C LEU A 40 3.71 18.32 0.46
N ASP A 41 4.67 17.39 0.57
CA ASP A 41 6.08 17.77 0.59
C ASP A 41 6.41 18.40 -0.76
N ILE A 42 6.35 19.73 -0.79
CA ILE A 42 6.72 20.56 -1.92
C ILE A 42 8.13 20.17 -2.43
N ASP A 43 8.99 19.69 -1.53
CA ASP A 43 10.33 19.18 -1.83
C ASP A 43 10.34 17.91 -2.69
N ALA A 44 9.38 17.00 -2.51
CA ALA A 44 9.23 15.77 -3.30
C ALA A 44 8.72 16.03 -4.74
N LEU A 45 7.93 17.09 -4.93
CA LEU A 45 7.43 17.50 -6.24
C LEU A 45 8.46 18.35 -7.01
N ILE A 46 9.41 18.98 -6.30
CA ILE A 46 10.50 19.78 -6.87
C ILE A 46 11.74 18.90 -7.14
N SER A 47 11.94 17.82 -6.39
CA SER A 47 13.04 16.90 -6.63
C SER A 47 12.81 16.09 -7.91
N SER A 48 13.79 16.09 -8.80
CA SER A 48 13.83 15.25 -10.02
C SER A 48 13.79 13.73 -9.71
N GLU A 49 13.90 13.34 -8.45
CA GLU A 49 13.83 11.96 -7.99
C GLU A 49 12.43 11.69 -7.40
N ASN A 50 11.73 10.69 -7.93
CA ASN A 50 10.43 10.25 -7.40
C ASN A 50 10.65 9.54 -6.05
N PRO A 51 10.17 10.08 -4.91
CA PRO A 51 10.36 9.42 -3.64
C PRO A 51 9.51 8.14 -3.56
N VAL A 52 10.13 7.07 -3.07
CA VAL A 52 9.44 5.79 -2.89
C VAL A 52 8.69 5.80 -1.56
N THR A 53 7.36 5.83 -1.62
CA THR A 53 6.51 5.79 -0.42
C THR A 53 6.61 4.44 0.30
N ALA A 54 6.24 4.43 1.59
CA ALA A 54 6.17 3.21 2.41
C ALA A 54 5.28 2.13 1.77
N GLU A 55 4.14 2.53 1.19
CA GLU A 55 3.21 1.64 0.50
C GLU A 55 3.86 1.03 -0.75
N SER A 56 4.63 1.82 -1.50
CA SER A 56 5.32 1.33 -2.69
C SER A 56 6.42 0.31 -2.35
N LYS A 57 7.16 0.53 -1.26
CA LYS A 57 8.14 -0.44 -0.73
C LYS A 57 7.45 -1.74 -0.32
N ALA A 58 6.43 -1.66 0.52
CA ALA A 58 5.67 -2.82 0.99
C ALA A 58 5.07 -3.67 -0.17
N LEU A 59 4.50 -3.02 -1.18
CA LEU A 59 3.96 -3.71 -2.36
C LEU A 59 5.05 -4.38 -3.21
N SER A 60 6.25 -3.79 -3.23
CA SER A 60 7.39 -4.34 -3.95
C SER A 60 7.94 -5.59 -3.25
N ASP A 61 8.00 -5.58 -1.92
CA ASP A 61 8.43 -6.73 -1.11
C ASP A 61 7.45 -7.90 -1.16
N LEU A 62 6.15 -7.61 -1.22
CA LEU A 62 5.09 -8.61 -1.44
C LEU A 62 5.03 -9.13 -2.90
N GLN A 63 5.95 -8.67 -3.75
CA GLN A 63 6.08 -9.00 -5.16
C GLN A 63 4.81 -8.67 -5.98
N ILE A 64 4.03 -7.69 -5.55
CA ILE A 64 2.84 -7.23 -6.25
C ILE A 64 3.28 -6.16 -7.24
N LYS A 65 3.63 -6.56 -8.47
CA LYS A 65 4.14 -5.63 -9.50
C LYS A 65 3.06 -5.01 -10.37
N ARG A 66 1.98 -5.76 -10.64
CA ARG A 66 0.92 -5.32 -11.56
C ARG A 66 0.02 -4.29 -10.90
N VAL A 67 -0.16 -3.14 -11.57
CA VAL A 67 -1.01 -2.03 -11.11
C VAL A 67 -2.45 -2.46 -10.79
N CYS A 68 -3.00 -3.38 -11.59
CA CYS A 68 -4.36 -3.87 -11.39
C CYS A 68 -4.53 -4.69 -10.11
N CYS A 69 -3.48 -5.35 -9.63
CA CYS A 69 -3.49 -6.08 -8.37
C CYS A 69 -3.10 -5.10 -7.21
N ARG A 70 -2.20 -4.11 -7.44
CA ARG A 70 -1.83 -3.06 -6.46
C ARG A 70 -3.00 -2.18 -6.01
N ARG A 71 -3.92 -1.81 -6.92
CA ARG A 71 -5.09 -0.96 -6.57
C ARG A 71 -5.94 -1.53 -5.44
N HIS A 72 -6.00 -2.85 -5.31
CA HIS A 72 -6.77 -3.53 -4.27
C HIS A 72 -6.14 -3.39 -2.88
N PHE A 73 -4.88 -2.96 -2.77
CA PHE A 73 -4.23 -2.68 -1.49
C PHE A 73 -4.30 -1.19 -1.17
N LEU A 74 -4.03 -0.33 -2.17
CA LEU A 74 -4.00 1.12 -2.00
C LEU A 74 -5.37 1.74 -1.75
N CYS A 75 -6.44 1.17 -2.31
CA CYS A 75 -7.80 1.73 -2.23
C CYS A 75 -8.76 0.89 -1.36
N ASN A 76 -8.27 -0.13 -0.67
CA ASN A 76 -9.12 -0.95 0.18
C ASN A 76 -9.44 -0.23 1.49
N VAL A 77 -10.72 -0.22 1.86
CA VAL A 77 -11.19 0.30 3.14
C VAL A 77 -11.82 -0.85 3.91
N ASP A 78 -11.13 -1.30 4.96
CA ASP A 78 -11.55 -2.44 5.73
C ASP A 78 -12.63 -2.08 6.76
N MET A 79 -13.88 -2.00 6.30
CA MET A 79 -15.03 -1.78 7.20
C MET A 79 -15.46 -3.03 8.00
N VAL A 80 -14.65 -4.10 8.09
CA VAL A 80 -15.06 -5.29 8.88
C VAL A 80 -15.16 -4.96 10.37
N ASP A 81 -14.28 -4.09 10.86
CA ASP A 81 -14.26 -3.68 12.28
C ASP A 81 -15.43 -2.77 12.69
N GLN A 82 -16.22 -2.29 11.72
CA GLN A 82 -17.32 -1.34 11.95
C GLN A 82 -18.72 -2.00 12.00
N ILE A 83 -18.78 -3.32 11.83
CA ILE A 83 -20.03 -4.11 11.83
C ILE A 83 -20.05 -4.96 13.09
#